data_AF-A0A960XT10-F1
#
_entry.id   AF-A0A960XT10-F1
#
_cell.length_a   1.000
_cell.length_b   1.000
_cell.length_c   1.000
_cell.angle_alpha   90.00
_cell.angle_beta   90.00
_cell.angle_gamma   90.00
#
_symmetry.space_group_name_H-M   'P 1'
#
loop_
_entity.id
_entity.type
_entity.pdbx_description
1 polymer ?
#
loop_
_entity_poly.entity_id
_entity_poly.type
_entity_poly.pdbx_seq_one_letter_code
_entity_poly.pdbx_strand_id
1 'polypeptide(L)'
;MPPQKPDRPYLEAWLRRTSKQLAVSGRLSQTAAVLAQEEGGSTEEWRAMLRRILDGEEKPSIELLTRIDRILAGGSGGPGPSREDDQGSLF
;
A
#
# COMPACT_ATOMS: atom_id res chain seq x y z
N MET A 1 -7.69 -33.26 11.40
CA MET A 1 -7.85 -31.95 10.72
C MET A 1 -7.01 -30.92 11.45
N PRO A 2 -5.97 -30.31 10.84
CA PRO A 2 -5.43 -29.07 11.35
C PRO A 2 -6.18 -27.88 10.72
N PRO A 3 -6.54 -26.83 11.48
CA PRO A 3 -7.08 -25.61 10.89
C PRO A 3 -5.96 -24.93 10.12
N GLN A 4 -6.01 -25.03 8.79
CA GLN A 4 -5.17 -24.23 7.90
C GLN A 4 -5.57 -22.75 8.10
N LYS A 5 -4.76 -22.01 8.86
CA LYS A 5 -4.79 -20.54 8.87
C LYS A 5 -3.53 -20.02 8.18
N PRO A 6 -3.43 -20.12 6.84
CA PRO A 6 -2.29 -19.58 6.09
C PRO A 6 -2.31 -18.05 5.97
N ASP A 7 -3.33 -17.38 6.49
CA ASP A 7 -3.65 -16.01 6.14
C ASP A 7 -2.81 -14.94 6.89
N ARG A 8 -2.31 -15.28 8.08
CA ARG A 8 -1.61 -14.32 8.96
C ARG A 8 -0.23 -13.88 8.45
N PRO A 9 0.70 -14.79 8.09
CA PRO A 9 2.05 -14.36 7.73
C PRO A 9 2.08 -13.55 6.43
N TYR A 10 1.21 -13.86 5.47
CA TYR A 10 1.09 -13.10 4.22
C TYR A 10 0.55 -11.69 4.49
N LEU A 11 -0.53 -11.57 5.28
CA LEU A 11 -1.10 -10.28 5.65
C LEU A 11 -0.09 -9.43 6.41
N GLU A 12 0.62 -9.97 7.39
CA GLU A 12 1.64 -9.23 8.14
C GLU A 12 2.80 -8.76 7.25
N ALA A 13 3.27 -9.61 6.34
CA ALA A 13 4.30 -9.23 5.37
C ALA A 13 3.84 -8.12 4.43
N TRP A 14 2.59 -8.23 3.93
CA TRP A 14 1.98 -7.19 3.10
C TRP A 14 1.80 -5.89 3.88
N LEU A 15 1.26 -5.94 5.10
CA LEU A 15 1.08 -4.77 5.95
C LEU A 15 2.40 -4.04 6.21
N ARG A 16 3.48 -4.76 6.50
CA ARG A 16 4.81 -4.15 6.68
C ARG A 16 5.32 -3.45 5.42
N ARG A 17 5.09 -4.04 4.25
CA ARG A 17 5.48 -3.44 2.96
C ARG A 17 4.62 -2.22 2.64
N THR A 18 3.30 -2.38 2.71
CA THR A 18 2.31 -1.35 2.40
C THR A 18 2.37 -0.20 3.37
N SER A 19 2.56 -0.45 4.67
CA SER A 19 2.79 0.59 5.68
C SER A 19 3.98 1.47 5.32
N LYS A 20 5.11 0.87 4.92
CA LYS A 20 6.30 1.62 4.47
C LYS A 20 6.03 2.44 3.21
N GLN A 21 5.28 1.89 2.24
CA GLN A 21 4.94 2.61 1.02
C GLN A 21 3.95 3.76 1.29
N LEU A 22 2.97 3.55 2.17
CA LEU A 22 1.98 4.56 2.54
C LEU A 22 2.53 5.61 3.52
N ALA A 23 3.58 5.28 4.28
CA ALA A 23 4.31 6.21 5.14
C ALA A 23 5.11 7.26 4.34
N VAL A 24 5.34 7.03 3.04
CA VAL A 24 5.85 8.06 2.13
C VAL A 24 4.79 9.15 2.03
N SER A 25 5.13 10.35 2.52
CA SER A 25 4.21 11.48 2.67
C SER A 25 3.35 11.70 1.43
N GLY A 26 2.02 11.71 1.62
CA GLY A 26 1.03 11.93 0.56
C GLY A 26 0.49 10.68 -0.15
N ARG A 27 1.17 9.52 -0.10
CA ARG A 27 0.66 8.29 -0.75
C ARG A 27 -0.60 7.76 -0.09
N LEU A 28 -0.67 7.80 1.25
CA LEU A 28 -1.87 7.38 1.98
C LEU A 28 -3.11 8.21 1.61
N SER A 29 -2.97 9.53 1.45
CA SER A 29 -4.06 10.39 1.01
C SER A 29 -4.44 10.16 -0.46
N GLN A 30 -3.47 9.92 -1.34
CA GLN A 30 -3.75 9.56 -2.75
C GLN A 30 -4.47 8.22 -2.87
N THR A 31 -4.00 7.18 -2.18
CA THR A 31 -4.65 5.87 -2.19
C THR A 31 -6.07 5.95 -1.65
N ALA A 32 -6.29 6.71 -0.57
CA ALA A 32 -7.62 6.94 -0.04
C ALA A 32 -8.54 7.70 -1.02
N ALA A 33 -8.00 8.66 -1.77
CA ALA A 33 -8.78 9.41 -2.77
C ALA A 33 -9.14 8.55 -3.99
N VAL A 34 -8.26 7.63 -4.41
CA VAL A 34 -8.55 6.67 -5.49
C VAL A 34 -9.60 5.66 -5.02
N LEU A 35 -9.46 5.11 -3.82
CA LEU A 35 -10.45 4.18 -3.26
C LEU A 35 -11.83 4.83 -3.10
N ALA A 36 -11.88 6.08 -2.64
CA ALA A 36 -13.12 6.84 -2.54
C ALA A 36 -13.82 7.02 -3.91
N GLN A 37 -13.04 7.17 -4.98
CA GLN A 37 -13.59 7.29 -6.34
C GLN A 37 -14.06 5.95 -6.90
N GLU A 38 -13.40 4.83 -6.56
CA GLU A 38 -13.73 3.51 -7.11
C GLU A 38 -14.82 2.76 -6.34
N GLU A 39 -14.79 2.79 -5.00
CA GLU A 39 -15.77 2.11 -4.13
C GLU A 39 -16.89 3.05 -3.66
N GLY A 40 -16.71 4.36 -3.84
CA GLY A 40 -17.54 5.35 -3.17
C GLY A 40 -17.08 5.61 -1.73
N GLY A 41 -17.77 6.56 -1.08
CA GLY A 41 -17.41 7.04 0.25
C GLY A 41 -16.42 8.21 0.24
N SER A 42 -15.99 8.64 1.42
CA SER A 42 -15.15 9.83 1.58
C SER A 42 -13.67 9.46 1.66
N THR A 43 -12.80 10.33 1.15
CA THR A 43 -11.34 10.15 1.28
C THR A 43 -10.90 10.03 2.74
N GLU A 44 -11.53 10.75 3.67
CA GLU A 44 -11.25 10.65 5.11
C GLU A 44 -11.63 9.31 5.72
N GLU A 45 -12.77 8.72 5.30
CA GLU A 45 -13.20 7.40 5.75
C GLU A 45 -12.21 6.33 5.30
N TRP A 46 -11.80 6.38 4.03
CA TRP A 46 -10.77 5.49 3.49
C TRP A 46 -9.43 5.68 4.18
N ARG A 47 -9.08 6.92 4.55
CA ARG A 47 -7.85 7.22 5.28
C ARG A 47 -7.84 6.61 6.68
N ALA A 48 -8.97 6.71 7.39
CA ALA A 48 -9.16 6.10 8.71
C ALA A 48 -9.17 4.57 8.62
N MET A 49 -9.85 4.01 7.63
CA MET A 49 -9.88 2.56 7.36
C MET A 49 -8.48 2.02 7.05
N LEU A 50 -7.73 2.67 6.15
CA LEU A 50 -6.34 2.30 5.86
C LEU A 50 -5.47 2.35 7.12
N ARG A 51 -5.67 3.35 7.99
CA ARG A 51 -4.95 3.43 9.27
C ARG A 51 -5.26 2.21 10.17
N ARG A 52 -6.53 1.83 10.31
CA ARG A 52 -6.95 0.64 11.09
C ARG A 52 -6.41 -0.67 10.51
N ILE A 53 -6.40 -0.78 9.19
CA ILE A 53 -5.81 -1.93 8.48
C ILE A 53 -4.30 -2.01 8.78
N LEU A 54 -3.59 -0.89 8.71
CA LEU A 54 -2.16 -0.81 9.00
C LEU A 54 -1.82 -1.10 10.47
N ASP A 55 -2.71 -0.74 11.39
CA ASP A 55 -2.60 -1.06 12.82
C ASP A 55 -2.92 -2.54 13.11
N GLY A 56 -3.49 -3.25 12.14
CA GLY A 56 -3.96 -4.63 12.31
C GLY A 56 -5.29 -4.73 13.07
N GLU A 57 -5.95 -3.59 13.31
CA GLU A 57 -7.26 -3.50 13.98
C GLU A 57 -8.39 -3.97 13.05
N GLU A 58 -8.22 -3.75 11.73
CA GLU A 58 -9.19 -4.15 10.71
C GLU A 58 -8.56 -5.13 9.72
N LYS A 59 -9.29 -6.22 9.40
CA LYS A 59 -8.83 -7.23 8.46
C LYS A 59 -9.40 -6.95 7.06
N PRO A 60 -8.61 -6.44 6.11
CA PRO A 60 -9.11 -6.16 4.76
C PRO A 60 -9.43 -7.47 4.03
N SER A 61 -10.44 -7.42 3.17
CA SER A 61 -10.73 -8.49 2.21
C SER A 61 -9.60 -8.61 1.19
N ILE A 62 -9.35 -9.81 0.67
CA ILE A 62 -8.32 -10.07 -0.37
C ILE A 62 -8.52 -9.18 -1.62
N GLU A 63 -9.77 -8.92 -2.01
CA GLU A 63 -10.10 -8.01 -3.11
C GLU A 63 -9.61 -6.58 -2.84
N LEU A 64 -9.86 -6.07 -1.62
CA LEU A 64 -9.42 -4.73 -1.20
C LEU A 64 -7.89 -4.66 -1.12
N LEU A 65 -7.26 -5.71 -0.59
CA LEU A 65 -5.82 -5.91 -0.54
C LEU A 65 -5.19 -5.80 -1.93
N THR A 66 -5.73 -6.55 -2.89
CA THR A 66 -5.27 -6.57 -4.29
C THR A 66 -5.47 -5.23 -4.96
N ARG A 67 -6.57 -4.53 -4.67
CA ARG A 67 -6.84 -3.19 -5.21
C ARG A 67 -5.87 -2.16 -4.66
N ILE A 68 -5.63 -2.14 -3.35
CA ILE A 68 -4.62 -1.27 -2.73
C ILE A 68 -3.24 -1.56 -3.34
N ASP A 69 -2.88 -2.83 -3.48
CA ASP A 69 -1.61 -3.24 -4.10
C ASP A 69 -1.51 -2.73 -5.55
N ARG A 70 -2.59 -2.84 -6.34
CA ARG A 70 -2.67 -2.30 -7.70
C ARG A 70 -2.54 -0.78 -7.74
N ILE A 71 -3.14 -0.05 -6.81
CA ILE A 71 -3.00 1.42 -6.71
C ILE A 71 -1.57 1.78 -6.33
N LEU A 72 -0.95 1.04 -5.41
CA LEU A 72 0.43 1.26 -4.99
C LEU A 72 1.44 0.89 -6.10
N ALA A 73 1.18 -0.17 -6.84
CA ALA A 73 1.96 -0.62 -7.99
C ALA A 73 1.80 0.36 -9.18
N GLY A 74 0.56 0.78 -9.47
CA GLY A 74 0.21 1.69 -10.56
C GLY A 74 0.56 3.15 -10.30
N GLY A 75 0.66 3.57 -9.02
CA GLY A 75 1.25 4.86 -8.62
C GLY A 75 2.78 4.92 -8.74
N SER A 76 3.39 3.89 -9.34
CA SER A 76 4.78 3.88 -9.79
C SER A 76 4.83 4.13 -11.30
N GLY A 77 4.15 5.18 -11.73
CA GLY A 77 4.27 5.76 -13.08
C GLY A 77 5.40 6.79 -13.18
N GLY A 78 6.48 6.62 -12.40
CA GLY A 78 7.77 7.25 -12.66
C GLY A 78 8.77 6.12 -12.95
N PRO A 79 9.45 6.10 -14.11
CA PRO A 79 10.58 5.22 -14.29
C PRO A 79 11.67 5.69 -13.32
N GLY A 80 12.26 4.75 -12.57
CA GLY A 80 13.51 5.01 -11.86
C GLY A 80 13.77 4.12 -10.65
N PRO A 81 14.52 3.03 -10.81
CA PRO A 81 15.76 2.91 -10.07
C PRO A 81 16.77 3.94 -10.62
N SER A 82 16.62 5.23 -10.29
CA SER A 82 17.74 6.17 -10.39
C SER A 82 18.63 5.93 -9.17
N ARG A 83 19.45 4.89 -9.26
CA ARG A 83 20.61 4.71 -8.38
C ARG A 83 21.78 4.13 -9.17
N GLU A 84 22.08 4.75 -10.31
CA GLU A 84 23.31 4.53 -11.08
C GLU A 84 23.73 5.84 -11.78
N ASP A 85 23.81 6.93 -11.01
CA ASP A 85 24.58 8.13 -11.41
C ASP A 85 25.53 8.47 -10.25
N ASP A 86 26.47 7.55 -10.01
CA ASP A 86 27.69 7.82 -9.24
C ASP A 86 28.82 7.03 -9.89
N GLN A 87 29.19 7.40 -11.12
CA GLN A 87 30.52 7.09 -11.61
C GLN A 87 31.03 8.19 -12.54
N GLY A 88 31.78 9.10 -11.93
CA GLY A 88 33.02 9.58 -12.53
C GLY A 88 32.90 10.76 -13.49
N SER A 89 32.55 11.93 -12.96
CA SER A 89 33.22 13.14 -13.44
C SER A 89 34.64 13.17 -12.86
N LEU A 90 35.63 12.80 -13.66
CA LEU A 90 37.01 13.22 -13.47
C LEU A 90 37.69 13.25 -14.84
N PHE A 91 37.91 14.48 -15.30
CA PHE A 91 38.99 14.98 -16.17
C PHE A 91 39.49 14.09 -17.31
#